data_AF-A0A9D9N1Q6-F1
#
_entry.id   AF-A0A9D9N1Q6-F1
#
_cell.length_a   1.000
_cell.length_b   1.000
_cell.length_c   1.000
_cell.angle_alpha   90.00
_cell.angle_beta   90.00
_cell.angle_gamma   90.00
#
_symmetry.space_group_name_H-M   'P 1'
#
loop_
_entity.id
_entity.type
_entity.pdbx_description
1 polymer ?
#
loop_
_entity_poly.entity_id
_entity_poly.type
_entity_poly.pdbx_seq_one_letter_code
_entity_poly.pdbx_strand_id
1 'polypeptide(L)'
;MNRRFFLIATGIAVVLLGFAAFLMTRKAASVKIPEPKVIIPMAGIQDNDTGKTTSGTTQTAESLYEDNIPLLPEELLISTFYTDYNNDSADDLIAAVKIRNENQITLIPMLFSINTQTFLRQTPVKTGITQPQTMSINAKDVIGEHIVSIVCTGMDQSNNQIMILLLPKTGETTTELSVIGDFKTDGSITINERERSEAYNLNQTNGISFSIVVQSSDPENPETLDQIQKTYTWNKDTGTYELSSEIKIPGKKIEAQYLQKLQSGSVADFEKFLNGLWYKVNTTNNSPTQYLLFDNNEKEIIFFDDNEEVYDWNNSSSIRYGLYISSNNKSITTLRRFITTRLTGIDEISIKLQEDVKLKIAVESDWNGTYRKITSGESSSGLLQKGTSASELLSPVLNSGNIWISNQGYSLELKKDSFSMETPEGIITGNLTLVTTGQHPVIQMRSSSGRDFTFFFIVHTVPATEGTPERKSLELIPARITAQGVEGAGGQRQFFSLNKKE
;
A
#
# COMPACT_ATOMS: atom_id res chain seq x y z
N MET A 1 48.60 1.34 -45.50
CA MET A 1 47.64 1.27 -44.37
C MET A 1 46.59 2.35 -44.59
N ASN A 2 45.31 2.00 -44.67
CA ASN A 2 44.35 2.80 -45.43
C ASN A 2 43.74 3.96 -44.63
N ARG A 3 43.78 5.17 -45.21
CA ARG A 3 43.27 6.43 -44.63
C ARG A 3 41.80 6.36 -44.20
N ARG A 4 41.00 5.48 -44.82
CA ARG A 4 39.61 5.18 -44.43
C ARG A 4 39.50 4.43 -43.09
N PHE A 5 40.45 3.53 -42.78
CA PHE A 5 40.46 2.80 -41.52
C PHE A 5 40.77 3.71 -40.33
N PHE A 6 41.66 4.70 -40.54
CA PHE A 6 41.96 5.71 -39.52
C PHE A 6 40.73 6.58 -39.21
N LEU A 7 40.01 7.07 -40.24
CA LEU A 7 38.78 7.86 -40.05
C LEU A 7 37.67 7.09 -39.31
N ILE A 8 37.50 5.79 -39.59
CA ILE A 8 36.53 4.94 -38.88
C ILE A 8 36.96 4.75 -37.41
N ALA A 9 38.24 4.51 -37.15
CA ALA A 9 38.77 4.40 -35.79
C ALA A 9 38.61 5.71 -34.99
N THR A 10 38.85 6.89 -35.60
CA THR A 10 38.61 8.18 -34.94
C THR A 10 37.12 8.37 -34.63
N GLY A 11 36.21 8.00 -35.55
CA GLY A 11 34.78 8.07 -35.33
C GLY A 11 34.31 7.21 -34.15
N ILE A 12 34.78 5.96 -34.06
CA ILE A 12 34.46 5.05 -32.95
C ILE A 12 35.00 5.60 -31.62
N ALA A 13 36.21 6.16 -31.61
CA ALA A 13 36.79 6.77 -30.41
C ALA A 13 35.98 7.99 -29.90
N VAL A 14 35.47 8.84 -30.80
CA VAL A 14 34.61 9.98 -30.44
C VAL A 14 33.26 9.51 -29.90
N VAL A 15 32.66 8.47 -30.49
CA VAL A 15 31.41 7.89 -29.99
C VAL A 15 31.59 7.24 -28.61
N LEU A 16 32.69 6.52 -28.37
CA LEU A 16 33.00 5.95 -27.06
C LEU A 16 33.29 7.02 -25.99
N LEU A 17 33.98 8.11 -26.34
CA LEU A 17 34.18 9.25 -25.44
C LEU A 17 32.85 9.96 -25.11
N GLY A 18 31.97 10.15 -26.10
CA GLY A 18 30.63 10.69 -25.89
C GLY A 18 29.77 9.79 -24.98
N PHE A 19 29.82 8.47 -25.18
CA PHE A 19 29.10 7.51 -24.35
C PHE A 19 29.65 7.44 -22.91
N ALA A 20 30.97 7.53 -22.73
CA ALA A 20 31.60 7.62 -21.41
C ALA A 20 31.23 8.92 -20.67
N ALA A 21 31.20 10.05 -21.38
CA ALA A 21 30.75 11.33 -20.82
C ALA A 21 29.25 11.28 -20.44
N PHE A 22 28.40 10.66 -21.26
CA PHE A 22 26.98 10.44 -20.97
C PHE A 22 26.74 9.51 -19.78
N LEU A 23 27.59 8.51 -19.56
CA LEU A 23 27.55 7.68 -18.36
C LEU A 23 28.05 8.42 -17.12
N MET A 24 29.03 9.33 -17.25
CA MET A 24 29.48 10.17 -16.14
C MET A 24 28.45 11.21 -15.73
N THR A 25 27.70 11.82 -16.65
CA THR A 25 26.58 12.71 -16.30
C THR A 25 25.34 11.97 -15.79
N ARG A 26 25.22 10.66 -16.06
CA ARG A 26 24.20 9.77 -15.46
C ARG A 26 24.60 9.12 -14.14
N LYS A 27 25.82 9.31 -13.63
CA LYS A 27 26.02 9.27 -12.18
C LYS A 27 25.34 10.51 -11.61
N ALA A 28 24.05 10.37 -11.34
CA ALA A 28 23.30 11.32 -10.54
C ALA A 28 24.17 11.70 -9.33
N ALA A 29 24.28 12.99 -9.08
CA ALA A 29 24.78 13.44 -7.80
C ALA A 29 23.86 12.80 -6.75
N SER A 30 24.37 11.79 -6.04
CA SER A 30 23.84 11.43 -4.75
C SER A 30 24.06 12.67 -3.89
N VAL A 31 23.06 13.56 -3.90
CA VAL A 31 22.94 14.61 -2.92
C VAL A 31 22.85 13.85 -1.61
N LYS A 32 24.00 13.73 -0.93
CA LYS A 32 24.00 13.50 0.50
C LYS A 32 23.29 14.71 1.07
N ILE A 33 21.98 14.56 1.25
CA ILE A 33 21.23 15.38 2.19
C ILE A 33 22.04 15.23 3.48
N PRO A 34 22.67 16.31 4.00
CA PRO A 34 23.38 16.19 5.25
C PRO A 34 22.34 15.78 6.29
N GLU A 35 22.55 14.63 6.92
CA GLU A 35 21.79 14.26 8.12
C GLU A 35 21.81 15.48 9.06
N PRO A 36 20.64 15.91 9.59
CA PRO A 36 20.59 17.09 10.42
C PRO A 36 21.38 16.84 11.69
N LYS A 37 22.65 17.28 11.70
CA LYS A 37 23.50 17.24 12.88
C LYS A 37 23.01 18.29 13.86
N VAL A 38 22.03 17.89 14.65
CA VAL A 38 21.73 18.48 15.95
C VAL A 38 22.95 18.21 16.87
N ILE A 39 23.26 19.06 17.85
CA ILE A 39 24.55 19.04 18.61
C ILE A 39 24.28 19.19 20.13
N ILE A 40 25.17 19.59 21.06
CA ILE A 40 24.71 20.03 22.42
C ILE A 40 25.41 21.33 22.89
N PRO A 41 24.69 22.42 23.29
CA PRO A 41 25.30 23.52 24.02
C PRO A 41 25.27 23.14 25.50
N MET A 42 26.42 22.76 26.03
CA MET A 42 26.58 22.62 27.47
C MET A 42 26.55 24.01 28.10
N ALA A 43 25.49 24.31 28.86
CA ALA A 43 25.47 25.47 29.75
C ALA A 43 26.13 25.08 31.08
N GLY A 44 27.36 25.52 31.32
CA GLY A 44 28.09 25.17 32.54
C GLY A 44 29.47 25.81 32.69
N ILE A 45 29.48 27.06 33.15
CA ILE A 45 30.64 27.82 33.67
C ILE A 45 31.56 28.44 32.59
N GLN A 46 31.93 29.71 32.81
CA GLN A 46 32.69 30.57 31.89
C GLN A 46 34.20 30.32 31.97
N ASP A 47 34.90 30.28 30.82
CA ASP A 47 35.97 31.25 30.57
C ASP A 47 36.35 31.39 29.07
N ASN A 48 37.05 32.48 28.76
CA ASN A 48 37.28 33.17 27.48
C ASN A 48 37.54 32.41 26.14
N ASP A 49 36.79 32.89 25.14
CA ASP A 49 37.18 33.25 23.74
C ASP A 49 37.49 32.19 22.64
N THR A 50 37.11 32.54 21.41
CA THR A 50 37.40 31.93 20.09
C THR A 50 36.70 30.62 19.67
N GLY A 51 35.37 30.72 19.46
CA GLY A 51 34.78 30.35 18.17
C GLY A 51 34.71 28.87 17.73
N LYS A 52 33.72 28.12 18.22
CA LYS A 52 33.00 27.09 17.44
C LYS A 52 31.67 26.69 18.12
N THR A 53 30.58 27.34 17.76
CA THR A 53 29.25 27.05 18.30
C THR A 53 28.75 25.68 17.87
N THR A 54 28.39 24.89 18.87
CA THR A 54 27.93 23.51 18.79
C THR A 54 26.51 23.55 19.40
N SER A 55 25.47 23.67 18.54
CA SER A 55 24.01 23.87 18.82
C SER A 55 23.36 22.72 19.61
N GLY A 56 22.01 22.57 19.73
CA GLY A 56 21.39 21.69 20.77
C GLY A 56 20.36 20.63 20.38
N THR A 57 20.57 19.39 20.87
CA THR A 57 19.77 18.18 20.64
C THR A 57 18.92 17.88 21.85
N THR A 58 17.64 18.19 21.73
CA THR A 58 16.61 17.72 22.63
C THR A 58 16.31 16.26 22.27
N GLN A 59 16.77 15.32 23.08
CA GLN A 59 16.40 13.90 22.98
C GLN A 59 14.91 13.74 23.34
N THR A 60 14.14 13.06 22.50
CA THR A 60 12.79 12.58 22.85
C THR A 60 12.92 11.40 23.82
N ALA A 61 11.94 11.21 24.71
CA ALA A 61 11.99 10.16 25.73
C ALA A 61 12.19 8.75 25.13
N GLU A 62 11.62 8.48 23.95
CA GLU A 62 11.82 7.24 23.20
C GLU A 62 13.32 6.93 22.95
N SER A 63 14.13 7.94 22.63
CA SER A 63 15.56 7.78 22.37
C SER A 63 16.41 7.48 23.62
N LEU A 64 15.84 7.61 24.83
CA LEU A 64 16.52 7.23 26.08
C LEU A 64 16.26 5.75 26.46
N TYR A 65 15.23 5.12 25.90
CA TYR A 65 14.85 3.74 26.22
C TYR A 65 15.44 2.69 25.25
N GLU A 66 15.67 3.04 23.99
CA GLU A 66 16.20 2.08 23.00
C GLU A 66 17.62 1.57 23.32
N ASP A 67 18.46 2.38 23.97
CA ASP A 67 19.86 2.03 24.29
C ASP A 67 20.03 0.99 25.41
N ASN A 68 18.98 0.64 26.16
CA ASN A 68 19.07 -0.21 27.37
C ASN A 68 18.15 -1.46 27.35
N ILE A 69 17.84 -2.02 26.19
CA ILE A 69 17.07 -3.28 26.09
C ILE A 69 17.97 -4.47 26.48
N PRO A 70 17.64 -5.26 27.53
CA PRO A 70 18.47 -6.36 28.02
C PRO A 70 18.37 -7.62 27.13
N LEU A 71 18.96 -7.56 25.95
CA LEU A 71 19.09 -8.67 25.00
C LEU A 71 20.20 -9.65 25.41
N LEU A 72 19.96 -10.95 25.22
CA LEU A 72 21.00 -11.97 25.38
C LEU A 72 21.89 -12.08 24.12
N PRO A 73 23.14 -12.58 24.21
CA PRO A 73 24.09 -12.60 23.08
C PRO A 73 23.64 -13.39 21.82
N GLU A 74 22.64 -14.25 21.94
CA GLU A 74 22.08 -15.06 20.85
C GLU A 74 20.75 -14.50 20.30
N GLU A 75 20.32 -13.33 20.79
CA GLU A 75 19.07 -12.65 20.44
C GLU A 75 19.34 -11.47 19.49
N LEU A 76 18.68 -11.48 18.33
CA LEU A 76 18.61 -10.34 17.42
C LEU A 76 17.27 -9.63 17.60
N LEU A 77 17.28 -8.36 17.99
CA LEU A 77 16.06 -7.54 18.07
C LEU A 77 15.44 -7.36 16.68
N ILE A 78 14.14 -7.62 16.59
CA ILE A 78 13.33 -7.43 15.37
C ILE A 78 12.47 -6.17 15.49
N SER A 79 11.77 -6.01 16.61
CA SER A 79 10.92 -4.85 16.87
C SER A 79 10.63 -4.68 18.35
N THR A 80 10.34 -3.44 18.75
CA THR A 80 9.87 -3.05 20.07
C THR A 80 8.43 -2.55 20.02
N PHE A 81 7.65 -2.93 21.02
CA PHE A 81 6.31 -2.44 21.26
C PHE A 81 6.18 -2.03 22.73
N TYR A 82 5.76 -0.79 22.99
CA TYR A 82 5.58 -0.25 24.32
C TYR A 82 4.09 -0.18 24.66
N THR A 83 3.71 -0.65 25.84
CA THR A 83 2.37 -0.47 26.39
C THR A 83 2.41 -0.78 27.88
N ASP A 84 1.75 0.04 28.68
CA ASP A 84 1.25 -0.38 29.99
C ASP A 84 0.34 -1.61 29.81
N TYR A 85 0.83 -2.82 30.18
CA TYR A 85 0.04 -4.06 30.18
C TYR A 85 -0.16 -4.63 31.60
N ASN A 86 0.62 -4.16 32.58
CA ASN A 86 0.41 -4.50 33.98
C ASN A 86 -0.62 -3.56 34.68
N ASN A 87 -1.01 -2.47 34.03
CA ASN A 87 -1.88 -1.39 34.49
C ASN A 87 -1.30 -0.60 35.69
N ASP A 88 0.00 -0.30 35.67
CA ASP A 88 0.73 0.48 36.69
C ASP A 88 0.99 1.95 36.31
N SER A 89 0.52 2.38 35.13
CA SER A 89 0.74 3.71 34.52
C SER A 89 2.15 3.99 33.97
N ALA A 90 3.06 3.03 33.96
CA ALA A 90 4.28 3.07 33.16
C ALA A 90 4.14 2.19 31.90
N ASP A 91 4.78 2.60 30.79
CA ASP A 91 4.80 1.77 29.59
C ASP A 91 5.83 0.64 29.73
N ASP A 92 5.34 -0.60 29.84
CA ASP A 92 6.16 -1.81 29.75
C ASP A 92 6.66 -2.02 28.30
N LEU A 93 7.67 -2.89 28.15
CA LEU A 93 8.26 -3.22 26.85
C LEU A 93 7.97 -4.67 26.44
N ILE A 94 7.63 -4.87 25.17
CA ILE A 94 7.62 -6.18 24.51
C ILE A 94 8.64 -6.14 23.36
N ALA A 95 9.72 -6.90 23.53
CA ALA A 95 10.74 -7.06 22.51
C ALA A 95 10.48 -8.33 21.69
N ALA A 96 10.30 -8.20 20.38
CA ALA A 96 10.33 -9.33 19.46
C ALA A 96 11.78 -9.63 19.09
N VAL A 97 12.23 -10.86 19.33
CA VAL A 97 13.61 -11.27 19.00
C VAL A 97 13.65 -12.52 18.13
N LYS A 98 14.68 -12.58 17.29
CA LYS A 98 15.08 -13.74 16.53
C LYS A 98 16.27 -14.40 17.23
N ILE A 99 16.05 -15.58 17.80
CA ILE A 99 17.09 -16.36 18.48
C ILE A 99 17.84 -17.20 17.44
N ARG A 100 19.18 -17.21 17.47
CA ARG A 100 20.02 -17.86 16.44
C ARG A 100 19.65 -19.32 16.11
N ASN A 101 19.23 -20.08 17.12
CA ASN A 101 18.88 -21.50 17.01
C ASN A 101 17.36 -21.77 16.94
N GLU A 102 16.51 -20.74 16.84
CA GLU A 102 15.06 -20.91 16.72
C GLU A 102 14.55 -20.44 15.34
N ASN A 103 13.76 -21.27 14.66
CA ASN A 103 13.22 -20.93 13.33
C ASN A 103 12.09 -19.89 13.37
N GLN A 104 11.54 -19.60 14.55
CA GLN A 104 10.50 -18.60 14.80
C GLN A 104 11.04 -17.33 15.48
N ILE A 105 10.16 -16.36 15.68
CA ILE A 105 10.35 -15.17 16.51
C ILE A 105 9.78 -15.48 17.90
N THR A 106 10.44 -14.95 18.93
CA THR A 106 10.03 -15.10 20.32
C THR A 106 9.79 -13.71 20.91
N LEU A 107 8.64 -13.52 21.56
CA LEU A 107 8.34 -12.31 22.32
C LEU A 107 8.98 -12.41 23.70
N ILE A 108 9.63 -11.33 24.11
CA ILE A 108 10.18 -11.17 25.45
C ILE A 108 9.42 -9.99 26.08
N PRO A 109 8.44 -10.25 26.95
CA PRO A 109 7.82 -9.21 27.76
C PRO A 109 8.83 -8.75 28.80
N MET A 110 8.83 -7.46 29.12
CA MET A 110 9.67 -6.87 30.15
C MET A 110 8.85 -5.80 30.89
N LEU A 111 8.83 -5.88 32.22
CA LEU A 111 8.10 -4.91 33.06
C LEU A 111 9.00 -3.72 33.37
N PHE A 112 8.49 -2.48 33.30
CA PHE A 112 9.27 -1.32 33.68
C PHE A 112 9.31 -1.15 35.20
N SER A 113 10.51 -1.17 35.81
CA SER A 113 10.65 -0.95 37.25
C SER A 113 11.04 0.50 37.55
N ILE A 114 10.08 1.30 37.99
CA ILE A 114 10.27 2.72 38.36
C ILE A 114 11.41 2.89 39.39
N ASN A 115 11.55 1.93 40.32
CA ASN A 115 12.57 1.96 41.38
C ASN A 115 14.01 1.81 40.86
N THR A 116 14.23 1.02 39.80
CA THR A 116 15.56 0.78 39.21
C THR A 116 15.79 1.54 37.91
N GLN A 117 14.72 2.09 37.31
CA GLN A 117 14.70 2.67 35.96
C GLN A 117 15.16 1.68 34.89
N THR A 118 14.86 0.39 35.07
CA THR A 118 15.24 -0.69 34.13
C THR A 118 14.08 -1.61 33.82
N PHE A 119 14.16 -2.27 32.66
CA PHE A 119 13.22 -3.29 32.22
C PHE A 119 13.57 -4.67 32.83
N LEU A 120 12.61 -5.26 33.56
CA LEU A 120 12.72 -6.59 34.16
C LEU A 120 12.13 -7.64 33.22
N ARG A 121 13.01 -8.45 32.62
CA ARG A 121 12.68 -9.50 31.65
C ARG A 121 11.78 -10.59 32.25
N GLN A 122 10.66 -10.86 31.59
CA GLN A 122 9.68 -11.90 31.95
C GLN A 122 9.87 -13.18 31.11
N THR A 123 9.03 -14.18 31.38
CA THR A 123 8.98 -15.46 30.64
C THR A 123 8.76 -15.23 29.14
N PRO A 124 9.68 -15.69 28.25
CA PRO A 124 9.51 -15.51 26.80
C PRO A 124 8.38 -16.37 26.21
N VAL A 125 7.66 -15.83 25.23
CA VAL A 125 6.55 -16.49 24.54
C VAL A 125 6.89 -16.77 23.08
N LYS A 126 6.79 -18.04 22.68
CA LYS A 126 7.10 -18.51 21.33
C LYS A 126 5.93 -18.22 20.38
N THR A 127 6.20 -17.63 19.21
CA THR A 127 5.11 -17.10 18.36
C THR A 127 4.72 -17.95 17.15
N GLY A 128 5.49 -18.96 16.75
CA GLY A 128 5.31 -19.66 15.47
C GLY A 128 5.59 -18.80 14.21
N ILE A 129 5.53 -17.48 14.30
CA ILE A 129 5.87 -16.52 13.23
C ILE A 129 7.35 -16.67 12.90
N THR A 130 7.69 -16.81 11.62
CA THR A 130 9.06 -16.97 11.16
C THR A 130 9.52 -15.85 10.21
N GLN A 131 8.61 -14.95 9.81
CA GLN A 131 8.85 -13.89 8.83
C GLN A 131 8.80 -12.51 9.49
N PRO A 132 9.96 -11.93 9.90
CA PRO A 132 10.02 -10.64 10.61
C PRO A 132 9.27 -9.49 9.94
N GLN A 133 9.37 -9.39 8.62
CA GLN A 133 8.73 -8.35 7.81
C GLN A 133 7.19 -8.40 7.80
N THR A 134 6.59 -9.52 8.19
CA THR A 134 5.12 -9.70 8.30
C THR A 134 4.60 -9.44 9.71
N MET A 135 5.50 -9.20 10.67
CA MET A 135 5.16 -9.16 12.08
C MET A 135 4.54 -7.82 12.48
N SER A 136 3.42 -7.90 13.20
CA SER A 136 2.75 -6.78 13.85
C SER A 136 2.43 -7.13 15.30
N ILE A 137 2.55 -6.14 16.19
CA ILE A 137 2.24 -6.26 17.62
C ILE A 137 1.39 -5.05 17.99
N ASN A 138 0.21 -5.30 18.57
CA ASN A 138 -0.71 -4.26 19.00
C ASN A 138 -1.26 -4.55 20.40
N ALA A 139 -1.69 -3.50 21.10
CA ALA A 139 -2.38 -3.54 22.37
C ALA A 139 -3.88 -3.36 22.13
N LYS A 140 -4.71 -4.28 22.63
CA LYS A 140 -6.18 -4.16 22.54
C LYS A 140 -6.84 -4.95 23.66
N ASP A 141 -7.79 -4.36 24.37
CA ASP A 141 -8.73 -5.19 25.15
C ASP A 141 -9.62 -5.93 24.16
N VAL A 142 -9.44 -7.25 24.04
CA VAL A 142 -10.29 -8.12 23.20
C VAL A 142 -11.40 -8.82 24.00
N ILE A 143 -11.27 -8.89 25.34
CA ILE A 143 -12.17 -9.64 26.22
C ILE A 143 -13.31 -8.80 26.79
N GLY A 144 -13.20 -7.47 26.75
CA GLY A 144 -14.19 -6.53 27.25
C GLY A 144 -14.06 -6.21 28.74
N GLU A 145 -12.93 -6.52 29.37
CA GLU A 145 -12.76 -6.40 30.83
C GLU A 145 -11.83 -5.25 31.25
N HIS A 146 -11.61 -4.27 30.36
CA HIS A 146 -10.68 -3.13 30.56
C HIS A 146 -9.21 -3.52 30.71
N ILE A 147 -8.86 -4.78 30.41
CA ILE A 147 -7.50 -5.31 30.46
C ILE A 147 -6.94 -5.37 29.04
N VAL A 148 -5.81 -4.70 28.82
CA VAL A 148 -5.08 -4.75 27.54
C VAL A 148 -4.59 -6.18 27.29
N SER A 149 -4.98 -6.76 26.16
CA SER A 149 -4.39 -7.97 25.61
C SER A 149 -3.37 -7.60 24.53
N ILE A 150 -2.32 -8.40 24.39
CA ILE A 150 -1.33 -8.24 23.32
C ILE A 150 -1.74 -9.10 22.14
N VAL A 151 -1.94 -8.47 20.99
CA VAL A 151 -2.26 -9.11 19.72
C VAL A 151 -0.97 -9.16 18.89
N CYS A 152 -0.41 -10.34 18.71
CA CYS A 152 0.73 -10.56 17.83
C CYS A 152 0.30 -11.32 16.57
N THR A 153 0.67 -10.82 15.39
CA THR A 153 0.34 -11.45 14.10
C THR A 153 1.55 -11.50 13.19
N GLY A 154 1.57 -12.44 12.25
CA GLY A 154 2.59 -12.56 11.21
C GLY A 154 2.45 -13.87 10.42
N MET A 155 3.51 -14.28 9.73
CA MET A 155 3.52 -15.50 8.90
C MET A 155 4.62 -16.51 9.26
N ASP A 156 4.33 -17.78 9.01
CA ASP A 156 5.31 -18.88 9.06
C ASP A 156 6.04 -19.09 7.72
N GLN A 157 6.94 -20.08 7.65
CA GLN A 157 7.73 -20.39 6.44
C GLN A 157 6.91 -20.93 5.28
N SER A 158 5.65 -21.31 5.51
CA SER A 158 4.69 -21.80 4.52
C SER A 158 3.65 -20.75 4.15
N ASN A 159 3.87 -19.49 4.54
CA ASN A 159 2.97 -18.34 4.34
C ASN A 159 1.57 -18.53 4.97
N ASN A 160 1.45 -19.36 6.01
CA ASN A 160 0.24 -19.38 6.84
C ASN A 160 0.23 -18.14 7.73
N GLN A 161 -0.93 -17.49 7.84
CA GLN A 161 -1.12 -16.44 8.84
C GLN A 161 -1.21 -17.06 10.23
N ILE A 162 -0.52 -16.43 11.19
CA ILE A 162 -0.57 -16.75 12.62
C ILE A 162 -1.06 -15.51 13.38
N MET A 163 -1.90 -15.74 14.39
CA MET A 163 -2.29 -14.76 15.39
C MET A 163 -2.20 -15.40 16.78
N ILE A 164 -1.52 -14.73 17.70
CA ILE A 164 -1.46 -15.09 19.11
C ILE A 164 -2.00 -13.95 19.94
N LEU A 165 -2.86 -14.30 20.89
CA LEU A 165 -3.44 -13.39 21.87
C LEU A 165 -2.84 -13.71 23.23
N LEU A 166 -2.24 -12.71 23.86
CA LEU A 166 -1.69 -12.80 25.21
C LEU A 166 -2.48 -11.92 26.17
N LEU A 167 -2.80 -12.44 27.35
CA LEU A 167 -3.44 -11.69 28.43
C LEU A 167 -2.49 -11.65 29.65
N PRO A 168 -2.26 -10.47 30.25
CA PRO A 168 -1.53 -10.38 31.51
C PRO A 168 -2.28 -11.13 32.62
N LYS A 169 -1.54 -11.98 33.33
CA LYS A 169 -1.95 -12.58 34.60
C LYS A 169 -1.08 -12.01 35.69
N THR A 170 -1.63 -11.03 36.40
CA THR A 170 -1.03 -10.42 37.59
C THR A 170 -1.22 -11.36 38.77
N GLY A 171 -0.15 -12.04 39.19
CA GLY A 171 -0.07 -12.71 40.49
C GLY A 171 0.25 -11.71 41.60
N GLU A 172 0.45 -12.21 42.83
CA GLU A 172 0.77 -11.35 43.98
C GLU A 172 2.12 -10.60 43.86
N THR A 173 3.02 -11.07 42.99
CA THR A 173 4.40 -10.55 42.87
C THR A 173 4.96 -10.47 41.44
N THR A 174 4.26 -11.01 40.43
CA THR A 174 4.70 -11.03 39.02
C THR A 174 3.52 -10.84 38.07
N THR A 175 3.77 -10.22 36.92
CA THR A 175 2.79 -10.14 35.81
C THR A 175 3.32 -10.94 34.64
N GLU A 176 2.70 -12.09 34.35
CA GLU A 176 3.09 -12.95 33.23
C GLU A 176 2.11 -12.82 32.07
N LEU A 177 2.61 -12.75 30.83
CA LEU A 177 1.76 -12.80 29.64
C LEU A 177 1.40 -14.26 29.31
N SER A 178 0.13 -14.60 29.53
CA SER A 178 -0.39 -15.94 29.25
C SER A 178 -1.06 -16.02 27.87
N VAL A 179 -0.81 -17.10 27.13
CA VAL A 179 -1.47 -17.34 25.85
C VAL A 179 -2.95 -17.66 26.11
N ILE A 180 -3.84 -16.84 25.55
CA ILE A 180 -5.30 -17.02 25.62
C ILE A 180 -5.92 -17.43 24.27
N GLY A 181 -5.15 -17.34 23.19
CA GLY A 181 -5.50 -17.85 21.86
C GLY A 181 -4.26 -17.99 20.99
N ASP A 182 -4.17 -19.08 20.24
CA ASP A 182 -3.13 -19.38 19.26
C ASP A 182 -3.82 -19.92 18.01
N PHE A 183 -3.74 -19.16 16.91
CA PHE A 183 -4.51 -19.38 15.69
C PHE A 183 -3.58 -19.42 14.48
N LYS A 184 -3.80 -20.40 13.60
CA LYS A 184 -3.03 -20.59 12.36
C LYS A 184 -3.94 -20.98 11.21
N THR A 185 -3.71 -20.42 10.02
CA THR A 185 -4.52 -20.71 8.82
C THR A 185 -3.77 -20.39 7.51
N ASP A 186 -4.11 -21.08 6.42
CA ASP A 186 -3.71 -20.72 5.05
C ASP A 186 -4.57 -19.59 4.45
N GLY A 187 -5.73 -19.33 5.07
CA GLY A 187 -6.62 -18.21 4.80
C GLY A 187 -6.29 -17.01 5.68
N SER A 188 -7.30 -16.42 6.35
CA SER A 188 -7.13 -15.21 7.17
C SER A 188 -7.65 -15.33 8.60
N ILE A 189 -7.05 -14.55 9.49
CA ILE A 189 -7.49 -14.38 10.87
C ILE A 189 -7.93 -12.93 11.05
N THR A 190 -9.07 -12.72 11.71
CA THR A 190 -9.64 -11.38 11.91
C THR A 190 -10.28 -11.31 13.30
N ILE A 191 -10.00 -10.24 14.05
CA ILE A 191 -10.75 -9.90 15.26
C ILE A 191 -12.05 -9.24 14.79
N ASN A 192 -13.20 -9.85 15.09
CA ASN A 192 -14.51 -9.29 14.78
C ASN A 192 -14.88 -8.32 15.90
N GLU A 193 -14.43 -7.08 15.72
CA GLU A 193 -14.64 -5.96 16.61
C GLU A 193 -16.11 -5.51 16.58
N ARG A 194 -16.57 -4.92 17.68
CA ARG A 194 -17.92 -4.39 17.81
C ARG A 194 -17.88 -3.13 18.66
N GLU A 195 -18.68 -2.14 18.31
CA GLU A 195 -18.80 -0.91 19.09
C GLU A 195 -19.15 -1.22 20.55
N ARG A 196 -18.43 -0.59 21.47
CA ARG A 196 -18.66 -0.74 22.91
C ARG A 196 -19.56 0.38 23.42
N SER A 197 -20.40 0.05 24.39
CA SER A 197 -21.37 0.99 24.97
C SER A 197 -20.67 2.20 25.62
N GLU A 198 -21.37 3.33 25.70
CA GLU A 198 -20.91 4.49 26.47
C GLU A 198 -20.60 4.12 27.93
N ALA A 199 -21.40 3.22 28.53
CA ALA A 199 -21.18 2.72 29.89
C ALA A 199 -19.88 1.90 30.02
N TYR A 200 -19.42 1.24 28.95
CA TYR A 200 -18.06 0.68 28.93
C TYR A 200 -17.03 1.81 28.82
N ASN A 201 -17.17 2.73 27.87
CA ASN A 201 -16.19 3.81 27.64
C ASN A 201 -16.01 4.74 28.85
N LEU A 202 -17.03 4.84 29.71
CA LEU A 202 -17.02 5.57 30.98
C LEU A 202 -16.55 4.72 32.19
N ASN A 203 -16.01 3.53 31.97
CA ASN A 203 -15.54 2.57 32.98
C ASN A 203 -16.63 2.14 34.00
N GLN A 204 -17.90 2.13 33.60
CA GLN A 204 -19.04 1.77 34.47
C GLN A 204 -19.43 0.29 34.37
N THR A 205 -19.10 -0.36 33.25
CA THR A 205 -19.47 -1.76 32.96
C THR A 205 -18.40 -2.47 32.14
N ASN A 206 -18.36 -3.80 32.20
CA ASN A 206 -17.62 -4.61 31.25
C ASN A 206 -18.33 -4.61 29.89
N GLY A 207 -17.54 -4.71 28.83
CA GLY A 207 -17.98 -4.71 27.44
C GLY A 207 -18.22 -6.12 26.93
N ILE A 208 -18.66 -6.19 25.68
CA ILE A 208 -18.69 -7.44 24.91
C ILE A 208 -17.27 -7.86 24.54
N SER A 209 -16.98 -9.15 24.66
CA SER A 209 -15.80 -9.75 24.04
C SER A 209 -15.94 -9.72 22.52
N PHE A 210 -14.80 -9.56 21.85
CA PHE A 210 -14.70 -9.68 20.40
C PHE A 210 -14.52 -11.16 20.04
N SER A 211 -15.04 -11.57 18.89
CA SER A 211 -14.89 -12.97 18.43
C SER A 211 -13.73 -13.06 17.45
N ILE A 212 -12.96 -14.15 17.48
CA ILE A 212 -11.88 -14.36 16.51
C ILE A 212 -12.43 -15.20 15.37
N VAL A 213 -12.34 -14.68 14.16
CA VAL A 213 -12.80 -15.34 12.94
C VAL A 213 -11.58 -15.85 12.17
N VAL A 214 -11.45 -17.17 12.10
CA VAL A 214 -10.42 -17.87 11.33
C VAL A 214 -11.07 -18.44 10.08
N GLN A 215 -10.74 -17.88 8.92
CA GLN A 215 -11.10 -18.42 7.61
C GLN A 215 -9.92 -19.24 7.09
N SER A 216 -10.15 -20.50 6.73
CA SER A 216 -9.21 -21.36 6.00
C SER A 216 -9.82 -21.79 4.68
N SER A 217 -9.01 -22.37 3.80
CA SER A 217 -9.55 -23.17 2.70
C SER A 217 -10.34 -24.40 3.21
N ASP A 218 -11.17 -24.98 2.34
CA ASP A 218 -11.71 -26.32 2.54
C ASP A 218 -10.70 -27.38 2.07
N PRO A 219 -10.17 -28.26 2.95
CA PRO A 219 -9.26 -29.32 2.55
C PRO A 219 -9.95 -30.46 1.78
N GLU A 220 -11.29 -30.58 1.85
CA GLU A 220 -12.04 -31.61 1.12
C GLU A 220 -12.18 -31.27 -0.38
N ASN A 221 -12.13 -29.98 -0.73
CA ASN A 221 -12.29 -29.48 -2.10
C ASN A 221 -11.09 -28.59 -2.53
N PRO A 222 -9.86 -29.12 -2.58
CA PRO A 222 -8.65 -28.29 -2.70
C PRO A 222 -8.49 -27.56 -4.04
N GLU A 223 -9.25 -27.96 -5.07
CA GLU A 223 -9.27 -27.33 -6.40
C GLU A 223 -10.32 -26.21 -6.52
N THR A 224 -11.03 -25.88 -5.45
CA THR A 224 -12.05 -24.82 -5.42
C THR A 224 -11.59 -23.62 -4.60
N LEU A 225 -12.39 -22.56 -4.61
CA LEU A 225 -12.27 -21.44 -3.67
C LEU A 225 -13.14 -21.63 -2.42
N ASP A 226 -13.59 -22.86 -2.12
CA ASP A 226 -14.38 -23.16 -0.93
C ASP A 226 -13.56 -22.88 0.34
N GLN A 227 -14.22 -22.30 1.35
CA GLN A 227 -13.61 -21.89 2.61
C GLN A 227 -14.36 -22.48 3.80
N ILE A 228 -13.63 -22.70 4.88
CA ILE A 228 -14.19 -23.01 6.20
C ILE A 228 -13.94 -21.80 7.10
N GLN A 229 -15.00 -21.26 7.67
CA GLN A 229 -14.91 -20.20 8.66
C GLN A 229 -15.22 -20.78 10.05
N LYS A 230 -14.24 -20.66 10.95
CA LYS A 230 -14.32 -20.98 12.36
C LYS A 230 -14.41 -19.70 13.17
N THR A 231 -15.38 -19.62 14.07
CA THR A 231 -15.52 -18.48 15.00
C THR A 231 -15.21 -18.95 16.41
N TYR A 232 -14.31 -18.24 17.08
CA TYR A 232 -13.91 -18.49 18.44
C TYR A 232 -14.40 -17.37 19.34
N THR A 233 -14.86 -17.72 20.54
CA THR A 233 -15.36 -16.78 21.55
C THR A 233 -14.62 -16.96 22.86
N TRP A 234 -14.43 -15.85 23.58
CA TRP A 234 -13.84 -15.85 24.92
C TRP A 234 -14.67 -16.69 25.90
N ASN A 235 -14.05 -17.71 26.50
CA ASN A 235 -14.59 -18.43 27.64
C ASN A 235 -13.87 -17.95 28.92
N LYS A 236 -14.62 -17.31 29.83
CA LYS A 236 -14.09 -16.76 31.08
C LYS A 236 -13.71 -17.83 32.10
N ASP A 237 -14.38 -18.99 32.09
CA ASP A 237 -14.14 -20.06 33.06
C ASP A 237 -12.85 -20.83 32.76
N THR A 238 -12.52 -21.03 31.47
CA THR A 238 -11.25 -21.62 31.04
C THR A 238 -10.15 -20.59 30.82
N GLY A 239 -10.52 -19.30 30.68
CA GLY A 239 -9.60 -18.20 30.41
C GLY A 239 -8.95 -18.30 29.03
N THR A 240 -9.66 -18.85 28.04
CA THR A 240 -9.16 -19.06 26.67
C THR A 240 -10.24 -18.80 25.62
N TYR A 241 -9.84 -18.63 24.36
CA TYR A 241 -10.75 -18.57 23.22
C TYR A 241 -11.11 -19.97 22.71
N GLU A 242 -12.39 -20.30 22.70
CA GLU A 242 -12.92 -21.62 22.34
C GLU A 242 -13.78 -21.57 21.07
N LEU A 243 -13.77 -22.66 20.29
CA LEU A 243 -14.54 -22.77 19.05
C LEU A 243 -16.05 -22.78 19.35
N SER A 244 -16.77 -21.78 18.86
CA SER A 244 -18.21 -21.63 19.07
C SER A 244 -19.05 -21.98 17.84
N SER A 245 -18.49 -21.85 16.63
CA SER A 245 -19.16 -22.23 15.39
C SER A 245 -18.18 -22.50 14.25
N GLU A 246 -18.61 -23.34 13.31
CA GLU A 246 -17.93 -23.60 12.05
C GLU A 246 -18.97 -23.58 10.92
N ILE A 247 -18.67 -22.85 9.84
CA ILE A 247 -19.51 -22.79 8.63
C ILE A 247 -18.66 -23.02 7.38
N LYS A 248 -19.21 -23.72 6.39
CA LYS A 248 -18.63 -23.81 5.05
C LYS A 248 -19.17 -22.68 4.17
N ILE A 249 -18.26 -21.97 3.50
CA ILE A 249 -18.56 -20.88 2.57
C ILE A 249 -18.21 -21.40 1.16
N PRO A 250 -19.20 -21.63 0.28
CA PRO A 250 -18.94 -22.10 -1.08
C PRO A 250 -18.27 -20.99 -1.90
N GLY A 251 -17.16 -21.32 -2.55
CA GLY A 251 -16.45 -20.45 -3.46
C GLY A 251 -17.02 -20.47 -4.86
N LYS A 252 -16.67 -19.47 -5.67
CA LYS A 252 -16.96 -19.53 -7.12
C LYS A 252 -16.08 -20.60 -7.77
N LYS A 253 -16.67 -21.41 -8.65
CA LYS A 253 -15.91 -22.30 -9.52
C LYS A 253 -15.16 -21.46 -10.55
N ILE A 254 -13.84 -21.41 -10.42
CA ILE A 254 -12.93 -20.85 -11.42
C ILE A 254 -12.38 -21.99 -12.28
N GLU A 255 -12.05 -21.72 -13.54
CA GLU A 255 -11.43 -22.69 -14.42
C GLU A 255 -10.10 -23.19 -13.81
N ALA A 256 -9.94 -24.51 -13.69
CA ALA A 256 -8.81 -25.13 -12.99
C ALA A 256 -7.44 -24.69 -13.54
N GLN A 257 -7.35 -24.39 -14.84
CA GLN A 257 -6.12 -23.87 -15.46
C GLN A 257 -5.71 -22.49 -14.93
N TYR A 258 -6.68 -21.67 -14.51
CA TYR A 258 -6.45 -20.34 -13.94
C TYR A 258 -6.01 -20.45 -12.48
N LEU A 259 -6.68 -21.30 -11.70
CA LEU A 259 -6.27 -21.61 -10.33
C LEU A 259 -4.87 -22.25 -10.30
N GLN A 260 -4.57 -23.18 -11.21
CA GLN A 260 -3.25 -23.83 -11.29
C GLN A 260 -2.13 -22.81 -11.56
N LYS A 261 -2.33 -21.87 -12.51
CA LYS A 261 -1.37 -20.78 -12.79
C LYS A 261 -1.11 -19.87 -11.60
N LEU A 262 -2.08 -19.70 -10.69
CA LEU A 262 -1.94 -18.86 -9.50
C LEU A 262 -1.47 -19.66 -8.26
N GLN A 263 -1.77 -20.96 -8.16
CA GLN A 263 -1.20 -21.87 -7.14
C GLN A 263 0.29 -22.15 -7.38
N SER A 264 0.68 -22.39 -8.65
CA SER A 264 2.09 -22.48 -9.05
C SER A 264 2.69 -21.11 -9.38
N GLY A 265 1.92 -20.04 -9.20
CA GLY A 265 2.31 -18.68 -9.55
C GLY A 265 3.38 -18.16 -8.61
N SER A 266 4.41 -17.56 -9.18
CA SER A 266 5.33 -16.75 -8.38
C SER A 266 4.60 -15.52 -7.84
N VAL A 267 5.18 -14.89 -6.80
CA VAL A 267 4.73 -13.56 -6.32
C VAL A 267 4.50 -12.59 -7.50
N ALA A 268 5.43 -12.55 -8.46
CA ALA A 268 5.36 -11.66 -9.62
C ALA A 268 4.16 -11.93 -10.55
N ASP A 269 3.68 -13.18 -10.63
CA ASP A 269 2.48 -13.51 -11.43
C ASP A 269 1.22 -12.94 -10.77
N PHE A 270 1.14 -12.99 -9.44
CA PHE A 270 0.02 -12.40 -8.70
C PHE A 270 0.09 -10.86 -8.67
N GLU A 271 1.29 -10.27 -8.54
CA GLU A 271 1.49 -8.82 -8.67
C GLU A 271 1.04 -8.30 -10.04
N LYS A 272 1.37 -9.03 -11.12
CA LYS A 272 0.91 -8.72 -12.47
C LYS A 272 -0.60 -8.89 -12.64
N PHE A 273 -1.21 -9.85 -11.94
CA PHE A 273 -2.67 -10.00 -11.88
C PHE A 273 -3.34 -8.84 -11.15
N LEU A 274 -2.79 -8.38 -10.01
CA LEU A 274 -3.32 -7.24 -9.26
C LEU A 274 -3.21 -5.93 -10.05
N ASN A 275 -2.13 -5.72 -10.81
CA ASN A 275 -1.86 -4.46 -11.50
C ASN A 275 -3.07 -3.90 -12.29
N GLY A 276 -3.55 -2.72 -11.92
CA GLY A 276 -4.72 -2.05 -12.50
C GLY A 276 -5.70 -1.51 -11.45
N LEU A 277 -6.80 -0.93 -11.92
CA LEU A 277 -7.83 -0.29 -11.11
C LEU A 277 -8.94 -1.29 -10.72
N TRP A 278 -9.33 -1.25 -9.47
CA TRP A 278 -10.37 -2.07 -8.86
C TRP A 278 -11.40 -1.18 -8.16
N TYR A 279 -12.66 -1.61 -8.10
CA TYR A 279 -13.72 -0.92 -7.37
C TYR A 279 -14.38 -1.87 -6.36
N LYS A 280 -14.82 -1.35 -5.22
CA LYS A 280 -15.47 -2.15 -4.18
C LYS A 280 -16.87 -2.57 -4.62
N VAL A 281 -17.18 -3.85 -4.44
CA VAL A 281 -18.49 -4.44 -4.69
C VAL A 281 -19.34 -4.28 -3.42
N ASN A 282 -20.61 -3.88 -3.58
CA ASN A 282 -21.58 -3.59 -2.52
C ASN A 282 -21.35 -2.29 -1.72
N THR A 283 -21.16 -1.16 -2.40
CA THR A 283 -21.56 0.11 -1.80
C THR A 283 -23.09 0.18 -1.71
N THR A 284 -23.62 0.39 -0.51
CA THR A 284 -25.00 0.86 -0.34
C THR A 284 -25.17 2.20 -1.06
N ASN A 285 -26.37 2.50 -1.58
CA ASN A 285 -26.64 3.63 -2.48
C ASN A 285 -26.22 5.04 -1.99
N ASN A 286 -25.82 5.18 -0.71
CA ASN A 286 -25.37 6.44 -0.08
C ASN A 286 -23.89 6.42 0.34
N SER A 287 -23.11 5.38 0.03
CA SER A 287 -21.68 5.28 0.38
C SER A 287 -20.81 5.72 -0.80
N PRO A 288 -19.70 6.47 -0.59
CA PRO A 288 -18.78 6.83 -1.66
C PRO A 288 -18.21 5.56 -2.31
N THR A 289 -17.98 5.62 -3.63
CA THR A 289 -17.44 4.46 -4.35
C THR A 289 -15.95 4.36 -4.08
N GLN A 290 -15.54 3.33 -3.33
CA GLN A 290 -14.16 3.05 -2.98
C GLN A 290 -13.44 2.33 -4.13
N TYR A 291 -12.26 2.81 -4.51
CA TYR A 291 -11.40 2.21 -5.52
C TYR A 291 -9.99 1.93 -4.98
N LEU A 292 -9.31 0.97 -5.61
CA LEU A 292 -7.91 0.63 -5.34
C LEU A 292 -7.15 0.57 -6.66
N LEU A 293 -6.04 1.30 -6.77
CA LEU A 293 -5.08 1.14 -7.86
C LEU A 293 -3.85 0.40 -7.33
N PHE A 294 -3.54 -0.75 -7.94
CA PHE A 294 -2.23 -1.40 -7.77
C PHE A 294 -1.36 -1.03 -8.97
N ASP A 295 -0.27 -0.27 -8.75
CA ASP A 295 0.75 0.00 -9.76
C ASP A 295 1.99 -0.85 -9.47
N ASN A 296 2.18 -1.89 -10.28
CA ASN A 296 3.31 -2.80 -10.13
C ASN A 296 4.62 -2.26 -10.75
N ASN A 297 4.58 -1.17 -11.53
CA ASN A 297 5.76 -0.56 -12.14
C ASN A 297 6.43 0.42 -11.17
N GLU A 298 5.63 1.33 -10.59
CA GLU A 298 6.10 2.28 -9.57
C GLU A 298 6.18 1.65 -8.18
N LYS A 299 5.61 0.44 -8.00
CA LYS A 299 5.46 -0.25 -6.71
C LYS A 299 4.69 0.61 -5.71
N GLU A 300 3.47 0.96 -6.10
CA GLU A 300 2.55 1.78 -5.31
C GLU A 300 1.17 1.13 -5.21
N ILE A 301 0.47 1.43 -4.11
CA ILE A 301 -0.93 1.09 -3.91
C ILE A 301 -1.65 2.36 -3.49
N ILE A 302 -2.66 2.76 -4.27
CA ILE A 302 -3.45 3.97 -4.03
C ILE A 302 -4.85 3.57 -3.58
N PHE A 303 -5.23 4.02 -2.39
CA PHE A 303 -6.57 3.92 -1.83
C PHE A 303 -7.32 5.20 -2.16
N PHE A 304 -8.55 5.08 -2.64
CA PHE A 304 -9.24 6.19 -3.28
C PHE A 304 -10.75 6.20 -2.96
N ASP A 305 -11.24 7.23 -2.26
CA ASP A 305 -12.66 7.47 -1.97
C ASP A 305 -13.07 8.95 -2.12
N ASP A 306 -13.31 9.66 -1.02
CA ASP A 306 -13.34 11.13 -0.99
C ASP A 306 -11.91 11.70 -0.82
N ASN A 307 -10.97 10.89 -0.32
CA ASN A 307 -9.55 11.20 -0.16
C ASN A 307 -8.66 10.25 -0.99
N GLU A 308 -7.38 10.61 -1.11
CA GLU A 308 -6.34 9.76 -1.73
C GLU A 308 -5.29 9.41 -0.66
N GLU A 309 -5.03 8.11 -0.46
CA GLU A 309 -3.89 7.64 0.33
C GLU A 309 -2.95 6.80 -0.54
N VAL A 310 -1.70 7.23 -0.68
CA VAL A 310 -0.66 6.52 -1.42
C VAL A 310 0.25 5.74 -0.47
N TYR A 311 0.46 4.45 -0.76
CA TYR A 311 1.36 3.57 -0.02
C TYR A 311 2.45 3.02 -0.93
N ASP A 312 3.70 3.07 -0.45
CA ASP A 312 4.84 2.41 -1.09
C ASP A 312 4.73 0.88 -0.85
N TRP A 313 4.78 0.10 -1.93
CA TRP A 313 4.70 -1.35 -1.91
C TRP A 313 6.07 -1.96 -1.62
N ASN A 314 6.35 -2.20 -0.33
CA ASN A 314 7.67 -2.60 0.14
C ASN A 314 7.99 -4.09 -0.05
N ASN A 315 7.04 -5.00 0.22
CA ASN A 315 7.27 -6.43 0.06
C ASN A 315 5.97 -7.22 -0.15
N SER A 316 6.11 -8.43 -0.72
CA SER A 316 5.04 -9.35 -1.09
C SER A 316 5.34 -10.77 -0.60
N SER A 317 4.32 -11.51 -0.17
CA SER A 317 4.42 -12.93 0.16
C SER A 317 3.19 -13.67 -0.39
N SER A 318 3.42 -14.76 -1.14
CA SER A 318 2.36 -15.54 -1.76
C SER A 318 1.57 -16.32 -0.71
N ILE A 319 0.27 -16.08 -0.64
CA ILE A 319 -0.64 -16.88 0.18
C ILE A 319 -1.52 -17.73 -0.74
N ARG A 320 -2.29 -18.66 -0.19
CA ARG A 320 -3.17 -19.49 -1.01
C ARG A 320 -4.18 -18.63 -1.77
N TYR A 321 -4.12 -18.70 -3.10
CA TYR A 321 -4.90 -17.88 -4.04
C TYR A 321 -4.78 -16.36 -3.81
N GLY A 322 -3.65 -15.87 -3.32
CA GLY A 322 -3.56 -14.48 -2.89
C GLY A 322 -2.15 -13.95 -2.71
N LEU A 323 -2.08 -12.69 -2.29
CA LEU A 323 -0.84 -12.02 -1.93
C LEU A 323 -1.02 -11.21 -0.67
N TYR A 324 -0.09 -11.39 0.27
CA TYR A 324 0.07 -10.54 1.45
C TYR A 324 1.15 -9.50 1.16
N ILE A 325 0.80 -8.23 1.34
CA ILE A 325 1.64 -7.09 0.97
C ILE A 325 1.95 -6.29 2.23
N SER A 326 3.21 -5.99 2.46
CA SER A 326 3.65 -5.00 3.43
C SER A 326 3.83 -3.66 2.72
N SER A 327 3.18 -2.62 3.21
CA SER A 327 3.24 -1.28 2.63
C SER A 327 3.37 -0.20 3.71
N ASN A 328 3.95 0.94 3.35
CA ASN A 328 4.08 2.11 4.24
C ASN A 328 3.41 3.30 3.58
N ASN A 329 2.73 4.15 4.36
CA ASN A 329 2.14 5.37 3.83
C ASN A 329 3.24 6.33 3.36
N LYS A 330 3.08 6.87 2.15
CA LYS A 330 4.10 7.70 1.49
C LYS A 330 4.28 9.08 2.13
N SER A 331 3.26 9.57 2.84
CA SER A 331 3.32 10.82 3.63
C SER A 331 3.72 10.59 5.09
N ILE A 332 3.40 9.42 5.66
CA ILE A 332 3.66 9.06 7.06
C ILE A 332 4.41 7.73 7.09
N THR A 333 5.74 7.77 7.01
CA THR A 333 6.58 6.56 6.86
C THR A 333 6.47 5.56 8.02
N THR A 334 6.03 6.01 9.19
CA THR A 334 5.76 5.19 10.39
C THR A 334 4.41 4.47 10.34
N LEU A 335 3.47 4.91 9.49
CA LEU A 335 2.18 4.26 9.28
C LEU A 335 2.37 3.08 8.32
N ARG A 336 2.40 1.88 8.87
CA ARG A 336 2.46 0.62 8.11
C ARG A 336 1.05 0.05 7.93
N ARG A 337 0.79 -0.50 6.75
CA ARG A 337 -0.46 -1.17 6.39
C ARG A 337 -0.13 -2.50 5.74
N PHE A 338 -0.68 -3.56 6.30
CA PHE A 338 -0.58 -4.92 5.78
C PHE A 338 -1.86 -5.24 4.99
N ILE A 339 -1.69 -5.51 3.70
CA ILE A 339 -2.80 -5.67 2.75
C ILE A 339 -2.84 -7.14 2.33
N THR A 340 -3.91 -7.83 2.72
CA THR A 340 -4.14 -9.22 2.35
C THR A 340 -5.12 -9.29 1.19
N THR A 341 -4.64 -9.70 0.03
CA THR A 341 -5.45 -9.87 -1.19
C THR A 341 -5.71 -11.35 -1.43
N ARG A 342 -6.94 -11.76 -1.77
CA ARG A 342 -7.26 -13.14 -2.19
C ARG A 342 -8.24 -13.16 -3.34
N LEU A 343 -8.10 -14.12 -4.25
CA LEU A 343 -9.02 -14.37 -5.35
C LEU A 343 -10.38 -14.85 -4.83
N THR A 344 -11.47 -14.25 -5.30
CA THR A 344 -12.85 -14.73 -5.11
C THR A 344 -13.55 -15.04 -6.44
N GLY A 345 -13.05 -14.50 -7.55
CA GLY A 345 -13.49 -14.72 -8.94
C GLY A 345 -12.35 -14.46 -9.92
N ILE A 346 -12.57 -14.61 -11.23
CA ILE A 346 -11.52 -14.40 -12.25
C ILE A 346 -11.06 -12.94 -12.30
N ASP A 347 -11.98 -12.03 -12.03
CA ASP A 347 -11.88 -10.57 -12.04
C ASP A 347 -12.11 -9.96 -10.65
N GLU A 348 -12.20 -10.78 -9.61
CA GLU A 348 -12.74 -10.40 -8.30
C GLU A 348 -11.83 -10.89 -7.17
N ILE A 349 -11.53 -9.99 -6.23
CA ILE A 349 -10.67 -10.26 -5.07
C ILE A 349 -11.35 -9.82 -3.77
N SER A 350 -11.02 -10.47 -2.66
CA SER A 350 -11.24 -9.95 -1.32
C SER A 350 -9.98 -9.24 -0.83
N ILE A 351 -10.17 -8.07 -0.22
CA ILE A 351 -9.17 -7.29 0.47
C ILE A 351 -9.47 -7.34 1.97
N LYS A 352 -8.45 -7.65 2.76
CA LYS A 352 -8.43 -7.43 4.21
C LYS A 352 -7.19 -6.62 4.57
N LEU A 353 -7.40 -5.50 5.24
CA LEU A 353 -6.36 -4.65 5.80
C LEU A 353 -6.14 -4.96 7.28
N GLN A 354 -4.88 -4.91 7.67
CA GLN A 354 -4.48 -4.73 9.06
C GLN A 354 -3.54 -3.53 9.10
N GLU A 355 -3.90 -2.52 9.87
CA GLU A 355 -3.01 -1.39 10.13
C GLU A 355 -2.06 -1.74 11.27
N ASP A 356 -0.81 -1.31 11.14
CA ASP A 356 0.22 -1.47 12.14
C ASP A 356 0.62 -0.07 12.62
N VAL A 357 -0.33 0.54 13.32
CA VAL A 357 -0.17 1.87 13.92
C VAL A 357 0.22 1.66 15.37
N LYS A 358 1.40 2.16 15.78
CA LYS A 358 1.80 2.18 17.21
C LYS A 358 0.98 3.16 18.07
N LEU A 359 -0.16 3.65 17.58
CA LEU A 359 -1.04 4.61 18.24
C LEU A 359 -2.33 3.89 18.67
N LYS A 360 -2.84 4.20 19.86
CA LYS A 360 -4.01 3.54 20.49
C LYS A 360 -5.37 3.83 19.82
N ILE A 361 -5.40 4.28 18.56
CA ILE A 361 -6.61 4.57 17.79
C ILE A 361 -6.80 3.47 16.75
N ALA A 362 -7.51 2.41 17.13
CA ALA A 362 -7.99 1.42 16.17
C ALA A 362 -9.25 1.97 15.49
N VAL A 363 -9.12 2.40 14.23
CA VAL A 363 -10.25 2.65 13.34
C VAL A 363 -10.44 1.39 12.50
N GLU A 364 -11.68 0.89 12.38
CA GLU A 364 -11.96 -0.20 11.45
C GLU A 364 -11.73 0.31 10.01
N SER A 365 -10.89 -0.38 9.24
CA SER A 365 -10.50 0.11 7.93
C SER A 365 -11.59 -0.17 6.91
N ASP A 366 -12.31 0.88 6.49
CA ASP A 366 -13.44 0.84 5.55
C ASP A 366 -13.11 0.23 4.18
N TRP A 367 -11.84 -0.06 3.89
CA TRP A 367 -11.34 -0.75 2.70
C TRP A 367 -11.48 -2.28 2.75
N ASN A 368 -11.90 -2.85 3.87
CA ASN A 368 -12.20 -4.28 3.97
C ASN A 368 -13.40 -4.63 3.08
N GLY A 369 -13.29 -5.67 2.24
CA GLY A 369 -14.41 -6.10 1.39
C GLY A 369 -14.03 -6.93 0.17
N THR A 370 -14.94 -6.95 -0.80
CA THR A 370 -14.76 -7.58 -2.13
C THR A 370 -14.63 -6.49 -3.19
N TYR A 371 -13.72 -6.67 -4.13
CA TYR A 371 -13.37 -5.72 -5.18
C TYR A 371 -13.38 -6.40 -6.54
N ARG A 372 -13.75 -5.68 -7.60
CA ARG A 372 -13.72 -6.16 -8.98
C ARG A 372 -12.83 -5.30 -9.87
N LYS A 373 -12.11 -5.93 -10.78
CA LYS A 373 -11.16 -5.28 -11.69
C LYS A 373 -11.89 -4.60 -12.83
N ILE A 374 -11.48 -3.38 -13.16
CA ILE A 374 -11.97 -2.67 -14.35
C ILE A 374 -11.18 -3.16 -15.57
N THR A 375 -11.85 -3.79 -16.52
CA THR A 375 -11.22 -4.33 -17.75
C THR A 375 -11.67 -3.59 -19.01
N SER A 376 -10.75 -3.43 -19.97
CA SER A 376 -10.99 -2.71 -21.21
C SER A 376 -11.97 -3.47 -22.11
N GLY A 377 -13.25 -3.05 -22.10
CA GLY A 377 -14.32 -3.68 -22.87
C GLY A 377 -15.63 -3.70 -22.08
N GLU A 378 -15.55 -3.81 -20.76
CA GLU A 378 -16.68 -3.54 -19.87
C GLU A 378 -16.89 -2.03 -19.78
N SER A 379 -17.70 -1.51 -20.71
CA SER A 379 -18.39 -0.25 -20.46
C SER A 379 -19.17 -0.41 -19.14
N SER A 380 -18.86 0.45 -18.17
CA SER A 380 -19.42 0.51 -16.80
C SER A 380 -20.90 0.93 -16.79
N SER A 381 -21.69 0.14 -17.51
CA SER A 381 -23.07 0.34 -17.95
C SER A 381 -24.10 0.23 -16.82
N GLY A 382 -23.64 0.08 -15.57
CA GLY A 382 -24.45 0.19 -14.36
C GLY A 382 -24.08 1.33 -13.41
N LEU A 383 -22.92 1.99 -13.56
CA LEU A 383 -22.40 2.93 -12.53
C LEU A 383 -21.81 4.25 -13.05
N LEU A 384 -21.51 4.40 -14.34
CA LEU A 384 -21.32 5.72 -14.94
C LEU A 384 -22.59 6.13 -15.68
N GLN A 385 -23.22 7.22 -15.25
CA GLN A 385 -24.36 7.77 -15.98
C GLN A 385 -23.94 8.07 -17.42
N LYS A 386 -24.78 7.64 -18.37
CA LYS A 386 -24.59 7.88 -19.80
C LYS A 386 -24.84 9.35 -20.12
N GLY A 387 -23.88 10.21 -19.78
CA GLY A 387 -23.83 11.61 -20.20
C GLY A 387 -23.60 11.70 -21.70
N THR A 388 -24.64 12.06 -22.46
CA THR A 388 -24.65 12.03 -23.93
C THR A 388 -23.56 12.91 -24.58
N SER A 389 -23.05 13.93 -23.89
CA SER A 389 -22.27 15.03 -24.50
C SER A 389 -20.84 14.70 -24.97
N ALA A 390 -20.08 13.83 -24.30
CA ALA A 390 -18.63 13.77 -24.53
C ALA A 390 -18.22 13.21 -25.90
N SER A 391 -18.91 12.15 -26.37
CA SER A 391 -18.62 11.58 -27.70
C SER A 391 -19.09 12.49 -28.84
N GLU A 392 -20.15 13.26 -28.63
CA GLU A 392 -20.67 14.21 -29.62
C GLU A 392 -19.74 15.41 -29.77
N LEU A 393 -19.26 15.98 -28.66
CA LEU A 393 -18.33 17.13 -28.63
C LEU A 393 -16.98 16.84 -29.33
N LEU A 394 -16.43 15.62 -29.17
CA LEU A 394 -15.13 15.26 -29.77
C LEU A 394 -15.23 14.46 -31.08
N SER A 395 -16.43 14.10 -31.52
CA SER A 395 -16.67 13.50 -32.84
C SER A 395 -16.02 14.24 -34.02
N PRO A 396 -15.88 15.59 -34.06
CA PRO A 396 -15.22 16.27 -35.18
C PRO A 396 -13.69 16.13 -35.16
N VAL A 397 -13.11 15.85 -33.99
CA VAL A 397 -11.66 15.74 -33.77
C VAL A 397 -11.17 14.31 -34.05
N LEU A 398 -11.93 13.30 -33.62
CA LEU A 398 -11.54 11.88 -33.68
C LEU A 398 -11.86 11.19 -35.03
N ASN A 399 -12.81 11.70 -35.81
CA ASN A 399 -13.28 11.06 -37.04
C ASN A 399 -12.68 11.63 -38.35
N SER A 400 -11.83 12.65 -38.27
CA SER A 400 -11.47 13.47 -39.43
C SER A 400 -10.12 13.17 -40.08
N GLY A 401 -9.28 12.31 -39.49
CA GLY A 401 -7.93 12.03 -40.02
C GLY A 401 -7.02 13.27 -40.04
N ASN A 402 -7.39 14.28 -39.24
CA ASN A 402 -6.77 15.59 -39.24
C ASN A 402 -5.40 15.56 -38.55
N ILE A 403 -4.42 16.21 -39.17
CA ILE A 403 -3.11 16.46 -38.57
C ILE A 403 -3.13 17.83 -37.89
N TRP A 404 -2.96 17.80 -36.58
CA TRP A 404 -2.91 18.96 -35.70
C TRP A 404 -1.43 19.34 -35.50
N ILE A 405 -1.06 20.59 -35.75
CA ILE A 405 0.33 21.05 -35.63
C ILE A 405 0.48 22.03 -34.47
N SER A 406 1.45 21.78 -33.61
CA SER A 406 1.80 22.67 -32.49
C SER A 406 2.82 23.74 -32.89
N ASN A 407 2.74 24.89 -32.23
CA ASN A 407 3.76 25.94 -32.30
C ASN A 407 5.15 25.50 -31.77
N GLN A 408 5.22 24.35 -31.07
CA GLN A 408 6.48 23.75 -30.60
C GLN A 408 7.04 22.67 -31.53
N GLY A 409 6.46 22.47 -32.73
CA GLY A 409 6.97 21.53 -33.74
C GLY A 409 6.43 20.10 -33.63
N TYR A 410 5.50 19.83 -32.71
CA TYR A 410 4.79 18.54 -32.64
C TYR A 410 3.73 18.43 -33.75
N SER A 411 3.58 17.22 -34.32
CA SER A 411 2.43 16.86 -35.15
C SER A 411 1.62 15.77 -34.45
N LEU A 412 0.29 15.88 -34.46
CA LEU A 412 -0.62 14.96 -33.77
C LEU A 412 -1.76 14.55 -34.70
N GLU A 413 -1.90 13.25 -34.91
CA GLU A 413 -3.03 12.63 -35.61
C GLU A 413 -3.84 11.82 -34.59
N LEU A 414 -5.14 12.13 -34.48
CA LEU A 414 -6.08 11.42 -33.62
C LEU A 414 -7.09 10.65 -34.48
N LYS A 415 -7.28 9.38 -34.15
CA LYS A 415 -8.29 8.49 -34.73
C LYS A 415 -9.16 7.95 -33.59
N LYS A 416 -10.32 7.38 -33.95
CA LYS A 416 -11.32 6.87 -33.01
C LYS A 416 -10.74 6.07 -31.82
N ASP A 417 -9.83 5.13 -32.11
CA ASP A 417 -9.28 4.18 -31.13
C ASP A 417 -7.73 4.22 -31.05
N SER A 418 -7.07 5.15 -31.78
CA SER A 418 -5.60 5.22 -31.86
C SER A 418 -5.07 6.65 -32.09
N PHE A 419 -3.79 6.86 -31.76
CA PHE A 419 -3.09 8.12 -32.02
C PHE A 419 -1.71 7.91 -32.64
N SER A 420 -1.22 8.94 -33.32
CA SER A 420 0.17 9.10 -33.74
C SER A 420 0.64 10.51 -33.42
N MET A 421 1.73 10.64 -32.68
CA MET A 421 2.32 11.92 -32.29
C MET A 421 3.79 11.97 -32.70
N GLU A 422 4.12 12.87 -33.61
CA GLU A 422 5.48 13.16 -34.03
C GLU A 422 6.09 14.22 -33.11
N THR A 423 7.26 13.91 -32.55
CA THR A 423 8.04 14.79 -31.69
C THR A 423 9.44 14.99 -32.28
N PRO A 424 10.19 16.02 -31.87
CA PRO A 424 11.59 16.17 -32.26
C PRO A 424 12.49 14.98 -31.88
N GLU A 425 12.05 14.13 -30.94
CA GLU A 425 12.77 12.93 -30.48
C GLU A 425 12.32 11.63 -31.18
N GLY A 426 11.24 11.67 -31.98
CA GLY A 426 10.69 10.53 -32.70
C GLY A 426 9.16 10.46 -32.73
N ILE A 427 8.63 9.41 -33.36
CA ILE A 427 7.19 9.17 -33.50
C ILE A 427 6.72 8.24 -32.37
N ILE A 428 5.67 8.64 -31.66
CA ILE A 428 4.97 7.87 -30.64
C ILE A 428 3.61 7.46 -31.20
N THR A 429 3.31 6.16 -31.18
CA THR A 429 2.02 5.60 -31.60
C THR A 429 1.39 4.82 -30.46
N GLY A 430 0.07 4.76 -30.41
CA GLY A 430 -0.62 4.08 -29.33
C GLY A 430 -2.12 4.01 -29.45
N ASN A 431 -2.73 3.39 -28.45
CA ASN A 431 -4.18 3.29 -28.33
C ASN A 431 -4.75 4.54 -27.65
N LEU A 432 -5.94 4.92 -28.08
CA LEU A 432 -6.68 6.07 -27.58
C LEU A 432 -7.95 5.58 -26.88
N THR A 433 -8.29 6.18 -25.74
CA THR A 433 -9.54 5.89 -25.03
C THR A 433 -10.14 7.20 -24.53
N LEU A 434 -11.44 7.39 -24.78
CA LEU A 434 -12.17 8.55 -24.29
C LEU A 434 -12.85 8.21 -22.96
N VAL A 435 -12.56 9.01 -21.93
CA VAL A 435 -13.16 8.96 -20.61
C VAL A 435 -13.92 10.28 -20.37
N THR A 436 -15.02 10.23 -19.62
CA THR A 436 -15.75 11.43 -19.20
C THR A 436 -15.76 11.46 -17.68
N THR A 437 -15.21 12.52 -17.10
CA THR A 437 -15.20 12.72 -15.65
C THR A 437 -15.72 14.12 -15.35
N GLY A 438 -16.85 14.20 -14.64
CA GLY A 438 -17.59 15.46 -14.52
C GLY A 438 -18.11 15.97 -15.87
N GLN A 439 -17.85 17.24 -16.19
CA GLN A 439 -18.23 17.83 -17.49
C GLN A 439 -17.09 17.84 -18.52
N HIS A 440 -15.88 17.37 -18.17
CA HIS A 440 -14.71 17.45 -19.04
C HIS A 440 -14.48 16.14 -19.81
N PRO A 441 -14.37 16.17 -21.14
CA PRO A 441 -13.95 15.01 -21.92
C PRO A 441 -12.43 14.85 -21.81
N VAL A 442 -11.99 13.63 -21.48
CA VAL A 442 -10.58 13.30 -21.26
C VAL A 442 -10.14 12.22 -22.20
N ILE A 443 -9.00 12.44 -22.85
CA ILE A 443 -8.36 11.43 -23.67
C ILE A 443 -7.25 10.78 -22.85
N GLN A 444 -7.34 9.47 -22.68
CA GLN A 444 -6.26 8.60 -22.28
C GLN A 444 -5.49 8.14 -23.53
N MET A 445 -4.18 8.33 -23.54
CA MET A 445 -3.29 7.95 -24.64
C MET A 445 -2.24 6.97 -24.09
N ARG A 446 -2.33 5.69 -24.45
CA ARG A 446 -1.36 4.67 -24.04
C ARG A 446 -0.44 4.33 -25.21
N SER A 447 0.86 4.61 -25.07
CA SER A 447 1.85 4.25 -26.08
C SER A 447 1.94 2.74 -26.27
N SER A 448 2.03 2.30 -27.52
CA SER A 448 2.38 0.93 -27.92
C SER A 448 3.76 0.85 -28.61
N SER A 449 4.46 1.98 -28.77
CA SER A 449 5.79 2.06 -29.37
C SER A 449 6.83 2.49 -28.35
N GLY A 450 7.75 1.60 -28.00
CA GLY A 450 8.85 1.88 -27.07
C GLY A 450 8.53 1.43 -25.63
N ARG A 451 8.63 2.33 -24.66
CA ARG A 451 8.22 2.08 -23.27
C ARG A 451 6.71 2.26 -23.13
N ASP A 452 6.06 1.40 -22.36
CA ASP A 452 4.66 1.58 -21.96
C ASP A 452 4.56 2.80 -21.04
N PHE A 453 3.89 3.85 -21.53
CA PHE A 453 3.48 5.01 -20.73
C PHE A 453 2.05 5.40 -21.12
N THR A 454 1.34 5.94 -20.14
CA THR A 454 -0.03 6.42 -20.29
C THR A 454 -0.08 7.92 -19.98
N PHE A 455 -0.66 8.70 -20.89
CA PHE A 455 -0.96 10.11 -20.66
C PHE A 455 -2.47 10.30 -20.52
N PHE A 456 -2.86 11.34 -19.79
CA PHE A 456 -4.23 11.84 -19.73
C PHE A 456 -4.22 13.31 -20.12
N PHE A 457 -5.21 13.73 -20.92
CA PHE A 457 -5.37 15.12 -21.35
C PHE A 457 -6.82 15.56 -21.27
N ILE A 458 -7.08 16.73 -20.67
CA ILE A 458 -8.34 17.45 -20.89
C ILE A 458 -8.28 18.05 -22.30
N VAL A 459 -9.36 17.90 -23.06
CA VAL A 459 -9.45 18.43 -24.42
C VAL A 459 -10.39 19.62 -24.48
N HIS A 460 -9.87 20.77 -24.90
CA HIS A 460 -10.70 21.91 -25.30
C HIS A 460 -10.63 22.13 -26.82
N THR A 461 -11.79 22.17 -27.46
CA THR A 461 -11.95 22.66 -28.82
C THR A 461 -12.38 24.13 -28.76
N VAL A 462 -11.56 25.05 -29.24
CA VAL A 462 -11.95 26.46 -29.31
C VAL A 462 -12.68 26.70 -30.63
N PRO A 463 -13.98 27.09 -30.63
CA PRO A 463 -14.67 27.49 -31.85
C PRO A 463 -14.09 28.81 -32.36
N ALA A 464 -14.05 28.98 -33.69
CA ALA A 464 -13.60 30.23 -34.30
C ALA A 464 -14.53 31.38 -33.92
N THR A 465 -13.97 32.48 -33.42
CA THR A 465 -14.72 33.70 -33.08
C THR A 465 -15.30 34.33 -34.34
N GLU A 466 -16.52 34.90 -34.24
CA GLU A 466 -17.11 35.65 -35.35
C GLU A 466 -16.16 36.78 -35.79
N GLY A 467 -15.77 36.75 -37.08
CA GLY A 467 -14.85 37.73 -37.68
C GLY A 467 -13.52 37.17 -38.19
N THR A 468 -13.13 35.94 -37.84
CA THR A 468 -11.94 35.28 -38.42
C THR A 468 -12.27 33.87 -38.95
N PRO A 469 -11.93 33.55 -40.22
CA PRO A 469 -12.25 32.25 -40.79
C PRO A 469 -11.37 31.13 -40.21
N GLU A 470 -12.05 30.08 -39.71
CA GLU A 470 -11.58 28.69 -39.67
C GLU A 470 -10.20 28.36 -39.07
N ARG A 471 -9.86 28.91 -37.90
CA ARG A 471 -8.91 28.23 -36.99
C ARG A 471 -9.65 27.46 -35.90
N LYS A 472 -9.95 26.19 -36.20
CA LYS A 472 -10.17 25.18 -35.14
C LYS A 472 -8.84 24.93 -34.46
N SER A 473 -8.74 25.25 -33.18
CA SER A 473 -7.60 24.89 -32.33
C SER A 473 -7.99 23.83 -31.31
N LEU A 474 -7.02 22.99 -31.01
CA LEU A 474 -7.08 21.91 -30.02
C LEU A 474 -6.09 22.28 -28.91
N GLU A 475 -6.59 22.56 -27.71
CA GLU A 475 -5.76 22.72 -26.51
C GLU A 475 -5.77 21.38 -25.77
N LEU A 476 -4.60 20.76 -25.64
CA LEU A 476 -4.39 19.62 -24.76
C LEU A 476 -3.74 20.12 -23.47
N ILE A 477 -4.47 19.97 -22.36
CA ILE A 477 -3.98 20.29 -21.03
C ILE A 477 -3.57 18.97 -20.38
N PRO A 478 -2.27 18.76 -20.04
CA PRO A 478 -1.83 17.58 -19.30
C PRO A 478 -2.65 17.42 -18.04
N ALA A 479 -3.21 16.23 -17.83
CA ALA A 479 -4.22 15.99 -16.83
C ALA A 479 -3.80 14.92 -15.81
N ARG A 480 -4.28 15.08 -14.58
CA ARG A 480 -4.37 14.00 -13.59
C ARG A 480 -5.85 13.69 -13.41
N ILE A 481 -6.19 12.40 -13.43
CA ILE A 481 -7.51 11.95 -12.98
C ILE A 481 -7.45 11.95 -11.46
N THR A 482 -8.42 12.61 -10.82
CA THR A 482 -8.53 12.75 -9.35
C THR A 482 -9.95 12.42 -8.91
N ALA A 483 -10.23 12.49 -7.61
CA ALA A 483 -11.58 12.27 -7.06
C ALA A 483 -12.66 13.15 -7.70
N GLN A 484 -12.34 14.43 -7.78
CA GLN A 484 -13.33 15.49 -7.95
C GLN A 484 -13.63 15.77 -9.43
N GLY A 485 -12.98 15.02 -10.33
CA GLY A 485 -13.02 15.24 -11.75
C GLY A 485 -11.65 15.00 -12.36
N VAL A 486 -11.20 15.95 -13.16
CA VAL A 486 -9.91 15.90 -13.84
C VAL A 486 -9.25 17.25 -13.69
N GLU A 487 -8.01 17.24 -13.21
CA GLU A 487 -7.26 18.43 -12.87
C GLU A 487 -6.06 18.63 -13.78
N GLY A 488 -5.68 19.89 -14.01
CA GLY A 488 -4.49 20.23 -14.79
C GLY A 488 -3.21 19.84 -14.05
N ALA A 489 -2.43 18.92 -14.59
CA ALA A 489 -1.23 18.32 -13.99
C ALA A 489 -0.01 19.26 -13.85
N GLY A 490 -0.20 20.57 -13.97
CA GLY A 490 0.88 21.58 -13.95
C GLY A 490 1.84 21.56 -15.15
N GLY A 491 1.66 20.64 -16.11
CA GLY A 491 2.51 20.53 -17.30
C GLY A 491 2.28 21.64 -18.33
N GLN A 492 3.20 21.79 -19.28
CA GLN A 492 3.00 22.73 -20.39
C GLN A 492 1.78 22.35 -21.21
N ARG A 493 0.86 23.31 -21.39
CA ARG A 493 -0.30 23.17 -22.27
C ARG A 493 0.18 23.12 -23.72
N GLN A 494 -0.30 22.14 -24.46
CA GLN A 494 0.04 21.99 -25.87
C GLN A 494 -1.11 22.54 -26.72
N PHE A 495 -0.83 23.66 -27.39
CA PHE A 495 -1.73 24.24 -28.38
C PHE A 495 -1.40 23.67 -29.75
N PHE A 496 -2.41 23.12 -30.42
CA PHE A 496 -2.32 22.71 -31.81
C PHE A 496 -3.35 23.47 -32.65
N SER A 497 -2.97 23.89 -33.85
CA SER A 497 -3.90 24.35 -34.88
C SER A 497 -4.15 23.25 -35.90
N LEU A 498 -5.38 23.13 -36.38
CA LEU A 498 -5.71 22.26 -37.48
C LEU A 498 -4.90 22.67 -38.72
N ASN A 499 -4.05 21.77 -39.23
CA ASN A 499 -3.42 21.99 -40.52
C ASN A 499 -4.39 21.57 -41.62
N LYS A 500 -5.08 22.53 -42.24
CA LYS A 500 -5.75 22.29 -43.52
C LYS A 500 -4.68 22.00 -44.57
N LYS A 501 -4.51 20.73 -44.92
CA LYS A 501 -4.16 20.40 -46.31
C LYS A 501 -5.33 20.87 -47.18
N GLU A 502 -4.99 21.56 -48.26
CA GLU A 502 -5.93 21.94 -49.34
C GLU A 502 -6.55 20.69 -49.99
#